data_AF-A0A921MUN1-F1
#
_entry.id   AF-A0A921MUN1-F1
#
_cell.length_a   1.000
_cell.length_b   1.000
_cell.length_c   1.000
_cell.angle_alpha   90.00
_cell.angle_beta   90.00
_cell.angle_gamma   90.00
#
_symmetry.space_group_name_H-M   'P 1'
#
loop_
_entity.id
_entity.type
_entity.pdbx_description
1 polymer ?
#
loop_
_entity_poly.entity_id
_entity_poly.type
_entity_poly.pdbx_seq_one_letter_code
_entity_poly.pdbx_strand_id
1 'polypeptide(L)'
;MSRAALLPPVLLGLVILLLAQMVGLAAEALLGLPIPGVVIGLVLLVGLGLLRPTRAVVRAAEPAATPLLAHLQLLFVPPGVGIVLEMQALAQNALPIALAVGGSFVATLLLSGALLQALLRRQDRRRGTADGTADGAAGGAADGTAGGPEGEPA
;
A
#
# COMPACT_ATOMS: atom_id res chain seq x y z
N MET A 1 -0.99 -20.69 35.99
CA MET A 1 -2.44 -20.40 36.14
C MET A 1 -2.78 -19.02 35.54
N SER A 2 -2.56 -18.79 34.24
CA SER A 2 -2.78 -17.46 33.60
C SER A 2 -3.76 -17.44 32.41
N ARG A 3 -4.34 -18.59 32.02
CA ARG A 3 -5.19 -18.66 30.82
C ARG A 3 -6.54 -17.94 30.95
N ALA A 4 -7.12 -17.89 32.14
CA ALA A 4 -8.47 -17.33 32.33
C ALA A 4 -8.54 -15.80 32.12
N ALA A 5 -7.45 -15.06 32.35
CA ALA A 5 -7.41 -13.60 32.16
C ALA A 5 -7.23 -13.18 30.68
N LEU A 6 -6.73 -14.07 29.82
CA LEU A 6 -6.53 -13.83 28.39
C LEU A 6 -7.75 -14.18 27.53
N LEU A 7 -8.62 -15.09 27.98
CA LEU A 7 -9.86 -15.42 27.27
C LEU A 7 -10.78 -14.21 27.05
N PRO A 8 -11.07 -13.35 28.04
CA PRO A 8 -11.92 -12.18 27.82
C PRO A 8 -11.40 -11.23 26.73
N PRO A 9 -10.10 -10.81 26.71
CA PRO A 9 -9.60 -9.93 25.66
C PRO A 9 -9.47 -10.62 24.29
N VAL A 10 -9.16 -11.92 24.21
CA VAL A 10 -9.11 -12.65 22.94
C VAL A 10 -10.52 -12.81 22.34
N LEU A 11 -11.53 -13.12 23.15
CA LEU A 11 -12.91 -13.21 22.68
C LEU A 11 -13.43 -11.86 22.20
N LEU A 12 -13.16 -10.79 22.95
CA LEU A 12 -13.50 -9.43 22.53
C LEU A 12 -12.84 -9.09 21.20
N GLY A 13 -11.55 -9.41 21.05
CA GLY A 13 -10.83 -9.17 19.81
C GLY A 13 -11.39 -9.96 18.63
N LEU A 14 -11.75 -11.23 18.83
CA LEU A 14 -12.37 -12.05 17.80
C LEU A 14 -13.73 -11.49 17.36
N VAL A 15 -14.55 -11.05 18.32
CA VAL A 15 -15.85 -10.41 18.03
C VAL A 15 -15.65 -9.14 17.21
N ILE A 16 -14.67 -8.30 17.55
CA ILE A 16 -14.36 -7.08 16.78
C ILE A 16 -13.96 -7.44 15.35
N LEU A 17 -13.07 -8.43 15.18
CA LEU A 17 -12.65 -8.91 13.85
C LEU A 17 -13.84 -9.46 13.05
N LEU A 18 -14.69 -10.29 13.66
CA LEU A 18 -15.87 -10.86 13.00
C LEU A 18 -16.93 -9.82 12.66
N LEU A 19 -17.14 -8.81 13.52
CA LEU A 19 -18.08 -7.72 13.25
C LEU A 19 -17.58 -6.85 12.10
N ALA A 20 -16.31 -6.47 12.10
CA ALA A 20 -15.72 -5.75 10.97
C ALA A 20 -15.85 -6.56 9.67
N GLN A 21 -15.65 -7.88 9.76
CA GLN A 21 -15.80 -8.81 8.65
C GLN A 21 -17.26 -8.91 8.16
N MET A 22 -18.23 -8.94 9.07
CA MET A 22 -19.66 -8.93 8.75
C MET A 22 -20.09 -7.62 8.09
N VAL A 23 -19.58 -6.48 8.55
CA VAL A 23 -19.84 -5.19 7.90
C VAL A 23 -19.23 -5.17 6.50
N GLY A 24 -18.01 -5.69 6.32
CA GLY A 24 -17.38 -5.80 5.00
C GLY A 24 -18.15 -6.70 4.04
N LEU A 25 -18.68 -7.83 4.53
CA LEU A 25 -19.53 -8.74 3.74
C LEU A 25 -20.89 -8.11 3.42
N ALA A 26 -21.53 -7.43 4.38
CA ALA A 26 -22.77 -6.71 4.11
C ALA A 26 -22.56 -5.58 3.10
N ALA A 27 -21.45 -4.84 3.20
CA ALA A 27 -21.11 -3.78 2.26
C ALA A 27 -20.86 -4.33 0.84
N GLU A 28 -20.15 -5.45 0.71
CA GLU A 28 -19.97 -6.14 -0.57
C GLU A 28 -21.31 -6.54 -1.19
N ALA A 29 -22.18 -7.18 -0.41
CA ALA A 29 -23.51 -7.60 -0.86
C ALA A 29 -24.43 -6.43 -1.24
N LEU A 30 -24.36 -5.29 -0.54
CA LEU A 30 -25.18 -4.11 -0.83
C LEU A 30 -24.65 -3.27 -1.99
N LEU A 31 -23.34 -3.12 -2.13
CA LEU A 31 -22.72 -2.25 -3.14
C LEU A 31 -22.41 -3.01 -4.44
N GLY A 32 -22.45 -4.36 -4.45
CA GLY A 32 -22.15 -5.18 -5.61
C GLY A 32 -20.71 -5.03 -6.11
N LEU A 33 -19.78 -4.71 -5.20
CA LEU A 33 -18.39 -4.43 -5.54
C LEU A 33 -17.66 -5.75 -5.88
N PRO A 34 -16.83 -5.82 -6.93
CA PRO A 34 -16.08 -7.03 -7.31
C PRO A 34 -14.89 -7.32 -6.38
N ILE A 35 -14.98 -6.95 -5.10
CA ILE A 35 -13.93 -7.08 -4.09
C ILE A 35 -14.49 -7.95 -2.97
N PRO A 36 -13.77 -9.01 -2.53
CA PRO A 36 -14.24 -9.85 -1.44
C PRO A 36 -14.53 -9.04 -0.18
N GLY A 37 -15.67 -9.29 0.47
CA GLY A 37 -16.07 -8.61 1.71
C GLY A 37 -15.02 -8.66 2.82
N VAL A 38 -14.13 -9.67 2.81
CA VAL A 38 -12.96 -9.78 3.72
C VAL A 38 -11.98 -8.62 3.57
N VAL A 39 -11.68 -8.24 2.34
CA VAL A 39 -10.78 -7.13 2.08
C VAL A 39 -11.44 -5.81 2.51
N ILE A 40 -12.75 -5.66 2.27
CA ILE A 40 -13.49 -4.48 2.68
C ILE A 40 -13.52 -4.34 4.21
N GLY A 41 -13.75 -5.44 4.94
CA GLY A 41 -13.71 -5.47 6.40
C GLY A 41 -12.33 -5.10 6.96
N LEU A 42 -11.25 -5.54 6.31
CA LEU A 42 -9.88 -5.15 6.67
C LEU A 42 -9.61 -3.65 6.41
N VAL A 43 -10.03 -3.12 5.26
CA VAL A 43 -9.90 -1.69 4.94
C VAL A 43 -10.69 -0.85 5.95
N LEU A 44 -11.88 -1.30 6.34
CA LEU A 44 -12.67 -0.66 7.40
C LEU A 44 -11.93 -0.66 8.74
N LEU A 45 -11.34 -1.80 9.15
CA LEU A 45 -10.57 -1.91 10.39
C LEU A 45 -9.34 -1.00 10.38
N VAL A 46 -8.63 -0.92 9.25
CA VAL A 46 -7.50 0.02 9.06
C VAL A 46 -7.98 1.46 9.17
N GLY A 47 -9.05 1.83 8.46
CA GLY A 47 -9.65 3.16 8.55
C GLY A 47 -10.03 3.52 9.99
N LEU A 48 -10.65 2.59 10.71
CA LEU A 48 -11.01 2.75 12.11
C LEU A 48 -9.79 2.95 13.03
N GLY A 49 -8.67 2.31 12.70
CA GLY A 49 -7.40 2.45 13.42
C GLY A 49 -6.68 3.77 13.17
N LEU A 50 -6.92 4.42 12.02
CA LEU A 50 -6.41 5.76 11.72
C LEU A 50 -7.14 6.85 12.52
N LEU A 51 -8.41 6.61 12.89
CA LEU A 51 -9.18 7.54 13.71
C LEU A 51 -8.75 7.44 15.18
N ARG A 52 -8.26 8.55 15.75
CA ARG A 52 -7.89 8.68 17.17
C ARG A 52 -8.93 8.11 18.16
N PRO A 53 -10.24 8.40 18.05
CA PRO A 53 -11.22 7.90 19.01
C PRO A 53 -11.41 6.38 18.96
N THR A 54 -11.19 5.75 17.80
CA THR A 54 -11.54 4.35 17.58
C THR A 54 -10.32 3.41 17.58
N ARG A 55 -9.13 3.98 17.76
CA ARG A 55 -7.87 3.25 17.92
C ARG A 55 -7.88 2.25 19.09
N ALA A 56 -8.63 2.55 20.16
CA ALA A 56 -8.76 1.64 21.30
C ALA A 56 -9.47 0.32 20.93
N VAL A 57 -10.46 0.40 20.04
CA VAL A 57 -11.21 -0.76 19.53
C VAL A 57 -10.30 -1.65 18.68
N VAL A 58 -9.47 -1.05 17.83
CA VAL A 58 -8.50 -1.82 17.02
C VAL A 58 -7.43 -2.48 17.89
N ARG A 59 -6.96 -1.81 18.96
CA ARG A 59 -6.05 -2.43 19.93
C ARG A 59 -6.66 -3.61 20.66
N ALA A 60 -7.96 -3.59 20.95
CA ALA A 60 -8.65 -4.72 21.56
C ALA A 60 -8.73 -5.95 20.63
N ALA A 61 -8.55 -5.79 19.31
CA ALA A 61 -8.48 -6.89 18.36
C ALA A 61 -7.12 -7.60 18.32
N GLU A 62 -6.05 -6.96 18.77
CA GLU A 62 -4.68 -7.46 18.70
C GLU A 62 -4.44 -8.82 19.37
N PRO A 63 -5.00 -9.13 20.56
CA PRO A 63 -4.84 -10.43 21.22
C PRO A 63 -5.42 -11.59 20.41
N ALA A 64 -6.47 -11.33 19.63
CA ALA A 64 -7.07 -12.31 18.74
C ALA A 64 -6.35 -12.37 17.39
N ALA A 65 -5.96 -11.22 16.84
CA ALA A 65 -5.28 -11.15 15.55
C ALA A 65 -3.92 -11.87 15.55
N THR A 66 -3.14 -11.75 16.63
CA THR A 66 -1.79 -12.31 16.74
C THR A 66 -1.73 -13.82 16.46
N PRO A 67 -2.51 -14.69 17.14
CA PRO A 67 -2.50 -16.13 16.86
C PRO A 67 -3.09 -16.48 15.48
N LEU A 68 -4.09 -15.74 14.99
CA LEU A 68 -4.62 -15.93 13.63
C LEU A 68 -3.57 -15.60 12.58
N LEU A 69 -2.79 -14.53 12.79
CA LEU A 69 -1.71 -14.12 11.90
C LEU A 69 -0.57 -15.14 11.88
N ALA A 70 -0.22 -15.68 13.05
CA ALA A 70 0.78 -16.75 13.17
C ALA A 70 0.35 -18.05 12.46
N HIS A 71 -0.96 -18.28 12.31
CA HIS A 71 -1.53 -19.46 11.66
C HIS A 71 -2.35 -19.08 10.42
N LEU A 72 -1.96 -18.04 9.68
CA LEU A 72 -2.67 -17.61 8.47
C LEU A 72 -2.87 -18.73 7.45
N GLN A 73 -1.98 -19.72 7.43
CA GLN A 73 -2.15 -20.93 6.64
C GLN A 73 -3.55 -21.54 6.82
N LEU A 74 -4.11 -21.55 8.02
CA LEU A 74 -5.47 -22.05 8.30
C LEU A 74 -6.55 -21.19 7.64
N LEU A 75 -6.34 -19.88 7.48
CA LEU A 75 -7.27 -18.98 6.81
C LEU A 75 -7.19 -19.06 5.28
N PHE A 76 -6.08 -19.55 4.73
CA PHE A 76 -5.91 -19.74 3.29
C PHE A 76 -6.35 -21.12 2.80
N VAL A 77 -6.51 -22.09 3.70
CA VAL A 77 -7.04 -23.42 3.35
C VAL A 77 -8.45 -23.34 2.74
N PRO A 78 -9.45 -22.67 3.34
CA PRO A 78 -10.80 -22.65 2.79
C PRO A 78 -10.88 -22.02 1.38
N PRO A 79 -10.27 -20.85 1.11
CA PRO A 79 -10.19 -20.32 -0.25
C PRO A 79 -9.44 -21.25 -1.22
N GLY A 80 -8.36 -21.88 -0.75
CA GLY A 80 -7.58 -22.83 -1.56
C GLY A 80 -8.37 -24.07 -1.96
N VAL A 81 -9.16 -24.64 -1.05
CA VAL A 81 -10.01 -25.81 -1.34
C VAL A 81 -11.06 -25.47 -2.41
N GLY A 82 -11.59 -24.24 -2.41
CA GLY A 82 -12.52 -23.79 -3.47
C GLY A 82 -11.91 -23.88 -4.88
N ILE A 83 -10.62 -23.54 -5.02
CA ILE A 83 -9.91 -23.65 -6.30
C ILE A 83 -9.74 -25.13 -6.69
N VAL A 84 -9.45 -26.01 -5.72
CA VAL A 84 -9.29 -27.46 -5.93
C VAL A 84 -10.58 -28.13 -6.41
N LEU A 85 -11.75 -27.64 -6.00
CA LEU A 85 -13.02 -28.15 -6.50
C LEU A 85 -13.22 -27.86 -7.99
N GLU A 86 -12.74 -26.72 -8.48
CA GLU A 86 -12.81 -26.30 -9.88
C GLU A 86 -11.55 -26.70 -10.69
N MET A 87 -10.77 -27.68 -10.21
CA MET A 87 -9.46 -28.00 -10.79
C MET A 87 -9.56 -28.54 -12.23
N GLN A 88 -10.66 -29.19 -12.59
CA GLN A 88 -10.90 -29.64 -13.98
C GLN A 88 -11.07 -28.48 -14.96
N ALA A 89 -11.82 -27.44 -14.58
CA ALA A 89 -11.99 -26.24 -15.40
C ALA A 89 -10.67 -25.46 -15.53
N LEU A 90 -9.89 -25.40 -14.45
CA LEU A 90 -8.53 -24.84 -14.45
C LEU A 90 -7.59 -25.61 -15.36
N ALA A 91 -7.61 -26.94 -15.33
CA ALA A 91 -6.73 -27.78 -16.15
C ALA A 91 -6.97 -27.59 -17.65
N GLN A 92 -8.24 -27.48 -18.07
CA GLN A 92 -8.59 -27.25 -19.48
C GLN A 92 -8.13 -25.87 -19.99
N ASN A 93 -8.05 -24.87 -19.11
CA ASN A 93 -7.68 -23.48 -19.45
C ASN A 93 -6.34 -23.06 -18.82
N ALA A 94 -5.49 -24.03 -18.46
CA ALA A 94 -4.26 -23.76 -17.70
C ALA A 94 -3.31 -22.80 -18.44
N LEU A 95 -3.18 -22.96 -19.77
CA LEU A 95 -2.31 -22.13 -20.58
C LEU A 95 -2.82 -20.66 -20.69
N PRO A 96 -4.09 -20.39 -21.06
CA PRO A 96 -4.67 -19.05 -20.98
C PRO A 96 -4.54 -18.40 -19.60
N ILE A 97 -4.83 -19.13 -18.52
CA ILE A 97 -4.76 -18.62 -17.15
C ILE A 97 -3.31 -18.26 -16.79
N ALA A 98 -2.35 -19.14 -17.07
CA ALA A 98 -0.94 -18.91 -16.79
C ALA A 98 -0.40 -17.67 -17.53
N LEU A 99 -0.78 -17.49 -18.80
CA LEU A 99 -0.41 -16.31 -19.57
C LEU A 99 -1.09 -15.04 -19.06
N ALA A 100 -2.37 -15.11 -18.70
CA ALA A 100 -3.09 -13.96 -18.14
C ALA A 100 -2.51 -13.53 -16.78
N VAL A 101 -2.29 -14.47 -15.87
CA VAL A 101 -1.75 -14.20 -14.54
C VAL A 101 -0.28 -13.79 -14.61
N GLY A 102 0.56 -14.57 -15.29
CA GLY A 102 1.98 -14.27 -15.43
C GLY A 102 2.22 -12.99 -16.23
N GLY A 103 1.50 -12.80 -17.32
CA GLY A 103 1.57 -11.60 -18.16
C GLY A 103 1.12 -10.35 -17.41
N SER A 104 -0.02 -10.40 -16.70
CA SER A 104 -0.47 -9.25 -15.90
C SER A 104 0.48 -8.94 -14.74
N PHE A 105 1.08 -9.95 -14.11
CA PHE A 105 2.07 -9.77 -13.07
C PHE A 105 3.32 -9.05 -13.58
N VAL A 106 3.94 -9.56 -14.66
CA VAL A 106 5.12 -8.94 -15.27
C VAL A 106 4.80 -7.53 -15.78
N ALA A 107 3.66 -7.36 -16.45
CA ALA A 107 3.23 -6.05 -16.95
C ALA A 107 3.04 -5.04 -15.81
N THR A 108 2.41 -5.43 -14.71
CA THR A 108 2.22 -4.58 -13.53
C THR A 108 3.56 -4.19 -12.89
N LEU A 109 4.49 -5.15 -12.78
CA LEU A 109 5.84 -4.86 -12.26
C LEU A 109 6.61 -3.88 -13.14
N LEU A 110 6.59 -4.09 -14.46
CA LEU A 110 7.24 -3.20 -15.41
C LEU A 110 6.61 -1.80 -15.39
N LEU A 111 5.28 -1.73 -15.37
CA LEU A 111 4.56 -0.46 -15.33
C LEU A 111 4.82 0.30 -14.02
N SER A 112 4.76 -0.38 -12.88
CA SER A 112 5.06 0.21 -11.56
C SER A 112 6.51 0.69 -11.49
N GLY A 113 7.47 -0.12 -11.96
CA GLY A 113 8.88 0.26 -12.03
C GLY A 113 9.13 1.45 -12.95
N ALA A 114 8.54 1.45 -14.15
CA ALA A 114 8.64 2.56 -15.10
C ALA A 114 8.00 3.85 -14.54
N LEU A 115 6.85 3.74 -13.86
CA LEU A 115 6.18 4.87 -13.22
C LEU A 115 7.05 5.46 -12.11
N LEU A 116 7.62 4.63 -11.25
CA LEU A 116 8.55 5.07 -10.21
C LEU A 116 9.78 5.76 -10.81
N GLN A 117 10.37 5.18 -11.85
CA GLN A 117 11.53 5.75 -12.52
C GLN A 117 11.21 7.08 -13.22
N ALA A 118 10.01 7.22 -13.79
CA ALA A 118 9.52 8.46 -14.37
C ALA A 118 9.33 9.55 -13.31
N LEU A 119 8.79 9.20 -12.13
CA LEU A 119 8.63 10.13 -11.01
C LEU A 119 9.99 10.60 -10.47
N LEU A 120 10.96 9.69 -10.31
CA LEU A 120 12.31 10.03 -9.87
C LEU A 120 13.03 10.95 -10.86
N ARG A 121 12.99 10.65 -12.17
CA ARG A 121 13.56 11.53 -13.22
C ARG A 121 12.95 12.93 -13.25
N ARG A 122 11.66 13.07 -12.90
CA ARG A 122 10.99 14.37 -12.79
C ARG A 122 11.45 15.17 -11.56
N GLN A 123 11.81 14.49 -10.48
CA GLN A 123 12.36 15.14 -9.28
C GLN A 123 13.78 15.66 -9.51
N ASP A 124 14.63 14.88 -10.19
CA ASP A 124 16.01 15.31 -10.51
C ASP A 124 16.03 16.54 -11.42
N ARG A 125 15.15 16.62 -12.43
CA ARG A 125 15.01 17.82 -13.27
C ARG A 125 14.55 19.06 -12.50
N ARG A 126 13.74 18.91 -11.45
CA ARG A 126 13.29 20.02 -10.60
C ARG A 126 14.37 20.48 -9.62
N ARG A 127 15.27 19.59 -9.19
CA ARG A 127 16.42 19.98 -8.34
C ARG A 127 17.48 20.75 -9.14
N GLY A 128 17.77 20.34 -10.37
CA GLY A 128 18.76 21.03 -11.21
C GLY A 128 18.42 22.49 -11.58
N THR A 129 17.14 22.87 -11.53
CA THR A 129 16.70 24.27 -11.77
C THR A 129 16.75 25.13 -10.50
N ALA A 130 16.67 24.53 -9.31
CA ALA A 130 16.84 25.25 -8.04
C ALA A 130 18.31 25.61 -7.78
N ASP A 131 19.25 24.71 -8.10
CA ASP A 131 20.69 24.97 -7.94
C ASP A 131 21.21 26.04 -8.92
N GLY A 132 20.73 26.03 -10.18
CA GLY A 132 21.13 27.05 -11.17
C GLY A 132 20.68 28.48 -10.85
N THR A 133 19.63 28.64 -10.04
CA THR A 133 19.17 29.96 -9.58
C THR A 133 20.01 30.48 -8.39
N ALA A 134 20.54 29.57 -7.56
CA ALA A 134 21.43 29.93 -6.45
C ALA A 134 22.85 30.31 -6.93
N ASP A 135 23.35 29.63 -7.98
CA ASP A 135 24.68 29.90 -8.55
C ASP A 135 24.71 31.20 -9.39
N GLY A 136 23.63 31.50 -10.14
CA GLY A 136 23.51 32.74 -10.91
C GLY A 136 23.38 34.01 -10.06
N ALA A 137 22.80 33.90 -8.86
CA ALA A 137 22.72 35.02 -7.91
C ALA A 137 24.07 35.34 -7.24
N ALA A 138 24.95 34.34 -7.08
CA ALA A 138 26.30 34.53 -6.56
C ALA A 138 27.27 35.07 -7.64
N GLY A 139 27.11 34.67 -8.90
CA GLY A 139 27.92 35.15 -10.03
C GLY A 139 27.63 36.60 -10.47
N GLY A 140 26.38 37.06 -10.37
CA GLY A 140 25.98 38.42 -10.77
C GLY A 140 26.44 39.54 -9.83
N ALA A 141 26.87 39.22 -8.60
CA ALA A 141 27.40 40.21 -7.66
C ALA A 141 28.91 40.46 -7.82
N ALA A 142 29.63 39.58 -8.53
CA ALA A 142 31.09 39.67 -8.70
C ALA A 142 31.53 40.41 -9.98
N ASP A 143 30.66 40.53 -10.98
CA ASP A 143 31.01 41.06 -12.32
C ASP A 143 30.72 42.58 -12.49
N GLY A 144 30.33 43.28 -11.42
CA GLY A 144 29.89 44.68 -11.46
C GLY A 144 30.95 45.75 -11.20
N THR A 145 32.24 45.42 -10.99
CA THR A 145 33.23 46.40 -10.49
C THR A 145 34.43 46.65 -11.42
N ALA A 146 34.56 45.98 -12.57
CA ALA A 146 35.72 46.20 -13.45
C ALA A 146 35.35 46.97 -14.73
N GLY A 147 35.19 48.29 -14.60
CA GLY A 147 34.93 49.17 -15.75
C GLY A 147 35.31 50.62 -15.47
N GLY A 148 36.56 50.88 -15.08
CA GLY A 148 37.15 52.22 -15.02
C GLY A 148 37.79 52.59 -16.37
N PRO A 149 37.44 53.74 -17.00
CA PRO A 149 37.94 54.11 -18.31
C PRO A 149 39.13 55.06 -18.19
N GLU A 150 40.35 54.63 -18.46
CA GLU A 150 41.47 55.57 -18.64
C GLU A 150 42.38 55.02 -19.74
N GLY A 151 42.07 55.42 -20.97
CA GLY A 151 43.04 55.39 -22.06
C GLY A 151 43.89 56.65 -21.99
N GLU A 152 45.20 56.50 -22.14
CA GLU A 152 46.08 57.61 -22.47
C GLU A 152 47.11 57.15 -23.51
N PRO A 153 47.17 57.81 -24.69
CA PRO A 153 48.20 57.59 -25.70
C PRO A 153 49.30 58.67 -25.63
N ALA A 154 50.57 58.25 -25.57
CA ALA A 154 51.72 58.98 -26.12
C ALA A 154 52.95 58.06 -26.18
#